data_AF-A0A519Z6A3-F1
#
_entry.id   AF-A0A519Z6A3-F1
#
_cell.length_a   1.000
_cell.length_b   1.000
_cell.length_c   1.000
_cell.angle_alpha   90.00
_cell.angle_beta   90.00
_cell.angle_gamma   90.00
#
_symmetry.space_group_name_H-M   'P 1'
#
loop_
_entity.id
_entity.type
_entity.pdbx_description
1 polymer ?
#
loop_
_entity_poly.entity_id
_entity_poly.type
_entity_poly.pdbx_seq_one_letter_code
_entity_poly.pdbx_strand_id
1 'polypeptide(L)'
;MRHIQTLSALRPAQRGISLLFSLLALVALSLASLALVRSVDTGTMVMGNLGFKQDATSVADQATRNAINWLTSTTADLTKDVANSGYYAQANDDVDVIATTGENKQLVNWNLDGCKYALSMTGSTCKVRPADPTPINGATTNYIIFRLCASTGGSNDTANSCAKPLNTTNSTASKKGKLDYSDYERFTSVNGVYYRIVVRVVDPRQTTSFVETIVHI
;
A
#
# COMPACT_ATOMS: atom_id res chain seq x y z
N MET A 1 101.79 22.68 -9.77
CA MET A 1 100.56 23.50 -9.66
C MET A 1 99.70 23.26 -10.89
N ARG A 2 98.59 22.52 -10.77
CA ARG A 2 97.58 22.37 -11.84
C ARG A 2 96.21 22.71 -11.24
N HIS A 3 95.55 23.70 -11.82
CA HIS A 3 94.26 24.22 -11.40
C HIS A 3 93.15 23.19 -11.62
N ILE A 4 92.42 22.86 -10.56
CA ILE A 4 91.14 22.14 -10.62
C ILE A 4 90.06 23.20 -10.82
N GLN A 5 89.45 23.24 -12.01
CA GLN A 5 88.27 24.07 -12.28
C GLN A 5 87.03 23.38 -11.70
N THR A 6 86.42 24.02 -10.72
CA THR A 6 85.12 23.63 -10.14
C THR A 6 83.99 24.14 -11.04
N LEU A 7 83.34 23.23 -11.79
CA LEU A 7 82.11 23.54 -12.49
C LEU A 7 80.98 23.75 -11.47
N SER A 8 80.52 24.99 -11.37
CA SER A 8 79.39 25.37 -10.51
C SER A 8 78.08 24.96 -11.17
N ALA A 9 77.39 23.98 -10.61
CA ALA A 9 76.05 23.61 -11.02
C ALA A 9 75.05 24.73 -10.67
N LEU A 10 74.40 25.31 -11.68
CA LEU A 10 73.30 26.27 -11.50
C LEU A 10 72.17 25.58 -10.72
N ARG A 11 71.90 26.07 -9.51
CA ARG A 11 70.74 25.63 -8.72
C ARG A 11 69.48 26.14 -9.41
N PRO A 12 68.52 25.28 -9.77
CA PRO A 12 67.24 25.74 -10.30
C PRO A 12 66.52 26.54 -9.20
N ALA A 13 66.19 27.80 -9.49
CA ALA A 13 65.37 28.63 -8.62
C ALA A 13 63.99 27.97 -8.47
N GLN A 14 63.72 27.44 -7.28
CA GLN A 14 62.44 26.85 -6.93
C GLN A 14 61.36 27.93 -6.99
N ARG A 15 60.52 27.83 -8.03
CA ARG A 15 59.41 28.72 -8.29
C ARG A 15 58.30 28.45 -7.28
N GLY A 16 57.69 29.52 -6.74
CA GLY A 16 56.54 29.51 -5.82
C GLY A 16 55.23 28.93 -6.37
N ILE A 17 55.31 27.94 -7.26
CA ILE A 17 54.19 27.28 -7.93
C ILE A 17 53.62 26.12 -7.08
N SER A 18 54.42 25.57 -6.15
CA SER A 18 53.95 24.50 -5.22
C SER A 18 52.72 24.92 -4.41
N LEU A 19 52.72 26.16 -3.91
CA LEU A 19 51.63 26.69 -3.08
C LEU A 19 50.33 26.88 -3.86
N LEU A 20 50.42 27.24 -5.14
CA LEU A 20 49.28 27.31 -6.06
C LEU A 20 48.66 25.93 -6.31
N PHE A 21 49.48 24.91 -6.54
CA PHE A 21 48.99 23.54 -6.69
C PHE A 21 48.36 23.01 -5.40
N SER A 22 48.96 23.29 -4.23
CA SER A 22 48.36 22.93 -2.94
C SER A 22 47.00 23.60 -2.73
N LEU A 23 46.87 24.89 -3.09
CA LEU A 23 45.61 25.61 -2.96
C LEU A 23 44.53 25.05 -3.91
N LEU A 24 44.89 24.76 -5.15
CA LEU A 24 44.00 24.13 -6.12
C LEU A 24 43.53 22.74 -5.64
N ALA A 25 44.46 21.94 -5.11
CA ALA A 25 44.13 20.63 -4.55
C ALA A 25 43.19 20.76 -3.32
N LEU A 26 43.44 21.70 -2.42
CA LEU A 26 42.56 21.98 -1.27
C LEU A 26 41.15 22.39 -1.72
N VAL A 27 41.04 23.26 -2.72
CA VAL A 27 39.74 23.67 -3.28
C VAL A 27 39.03 22.47 -3.90
N ALA A 28 39.71 21.67 -4.72
CA ALA A 28 39.12 20.48 -5.33
C ALA A 28 38.61 19.47 -4.28
N LEU A 29 39.40 19.19 -3.24
CA LEU A 29 39.00 18.32 -2.13
C LEU A 29 37.81 18.88 -1.35
N SER A 30 37.75 20.21 -1.15
CA SER A 30 36.61 20.85 -0.49
C SER A 30 35.32 20.70 -1.29
N LEU A 31 35.35 20.90 -2.61
CA LEU A 31 34.20 20.72 -3.49
C LEU A 31 33.74 19.25 -3.53
N ALA A 32 34.70 18.31 -3.58
CA ALA A 32 34.40 16.88 -3.51
C ALA A 32 33.74 16.49 -2.18
N SER A 33 34.21 17.03 -1.04
CA SER A 33 33.63 16.77 0.27
C SER A 33 32.19 17.27 0.39
N LEU A 34 31.90 18.47 -0.13
CA LEU A 34 30.55 19.03 -0.15
C LEU A 34 29.60 18.20 -1.03
N ALA A 35 30.07 17.74 -2.19
CA ALA A 35 29.31 16.87 -3.07
C ALA A 35 28.96 15.54 -2.36
N LEU A 36 29.89 14.97 -1.60
CA LEU A 36 29.67 13.74 -0.85
C LEU A 36 28.66 13.91 0.28
N VAL A 37 28.72 15.01 1.05
CA VAL A 37 27.75 15.29 2.13
C VAL A 37 26.34 15.35 1.57
N ARG A 38 26.13 16.10 0.48
CA ARG A 38 24.80 16.17 -0.17
C ARG A 38 24.33 14.83 -0.71
N SER A 39 25.25 14.01 -1.23
CA SER A 39 24.95 12.65 -1.70
C SER A 39 24.47 11.75 -0.55
N VAL A 40 25.15 11.80 0.61
CA VAL A 40 24.76 11.04 1.80
C VAL A 40 23.44 11.54 2.38
N ASP A 41 23.24 12.85 2.50
CA ASP A 41 21.99 13.42 3.01
C ASP A 41 20.79 13.02 2.15
N THR A 42 20.95 13.09 0.82
CA THR A 42 19.92 12.65 -0.12
C THR A 42 19.71 11.13 -0.02
N GLY A 43 20.79 10.35 0.05
CA GLY A 43 20.73 8.89 0.17
C GLY A 43 20.03 8.45 1.45
N THR A 44 20.29 9.10 2.58
CA THR A 44 19.66 8.78 3.87
C THR A 44 18.16 9.11 3.88
N MET A 45 17.76 10.24 3.28
CA MET A 45 16.34 10.59 3.15
C MET A 45 15.59 9.58 2.26
N VAL A 46 16.19 9.18 1.14
CA VAL A 46 15.60 8.19 0.23
C VAL A 46 15.48 6.82 0.92
N MET A 47 16.53 6.37 1.60
CA MET A 47 16.49 5.11 2.36
C MET A 47 15.46 5.15 3.48
N GLY A 48 15.31 6.28 4.18
CA GLY A 48 14.29 6.45 5.22
C GLY A 48 12.87 6.31 4.66
N ASN A 49 12.55 7.02 3.58
CA ASN A 49 11.23 6.94 2.94
C ASN A 49 10.92 5.53 2.41
N LEU A 50 11.92 4.85 1.85
CA LEU A 50 11.78 3.46 1.42
C LEU A 50 11.54 2.52 2.61
N GLY A 51 12.26 2.71 3.72
CA GLY A 51 12.06 1.96 4.96
C GLY A 51 10.64 2.12 5.50
N PHE A 52 10.11 3.34 5.55
CA PHE A 52 8.71 3.56 5.97
C PHE A 52 7.71 2.92 5.02
N LYS A 53 7.98 2.94 3.71
CA LYS A 53 7.12 2.24 2.74
C LYS A 53 7.12 0.73 2.98
N GLN A 54 8.28 0.13 3.20
CA GLN A 54 8.41 -1.31 3.47
C GLN A 54 7.74 -1.70 4.79
N ASP A 55 7.94 -0.93 5.85
CA ASP A 55 7.29 -1.14 7.13
C ASP A 55 5.76 -1.02 7.02
N ALA A 56 5.27 0.05 6.37
CA ALA A 56 3.85 0.24 6.13
C ALA A 56 3.24 -0.90 5.30
N THR A 57 3.96 -1.42 4.29
CA THR A 57 3.53 -2.61 3.53
C THR A 57 3.48 -3.86 4.42
N SER A 58 4.49 -4.09 5.26
CA SER A 58 4.50 -5.25 6.18
C SER A 58 3.37 -5.20 7.21
N VAL A 59 3.09 -4.01 7.75
CA VAL A 59 1.96 -3.75 8.64
C VAL A 59 0.63 -3.92 7.89
N ALA A 60 0.55 -3.45 6.65
CA ALA A 60 -0.64 -3.64 5.83
C ALA A 60 -0.93 -5.12 5.57
N ASP A 61 0.08 -5.94 5.30
CA ASP A 61 -0.09 -7.38 5.11
C ASP A 61 -0.65 -8.08 6.37
N GLN A 62 -0.25 -7.61 7.55
CA GLN A 62 -0.84 -8.09 8.82
C GLN A 62 -2.31 -7.71 8.95
N ALA A 63 -2.66 -6.45 8.63
CA ALA A 63 -4.04 -6.00 8.65
C ALA A 63 -4.91 -6.69 7.58
N THR A 64 -4.35 -6.98 6.39
CA THR A 64 -5.01 -7.78 5.34
C THR A 64 -5.33 -9.18 5.86
N ARG A 65 -4.41 -9.83 6.60
CA ARG A 65 -4.70 -11.12 7.25
C ARG A 65 -5.83 -11.03 8.27
N ASN A 66 -5.92 -9.93 9.04
CA ASN A 66 -7.04 -9.72 9.96
C ASN A 66 -8.38 -9.60 9.21
N ALA A 67 -8.39 -8.90 8.07
CA ALA A 67 -9.57 -8.80 7.21
C ALA A 67 -9.96 -10.16 6.59
N ILE A 68 -8.99 -10.95 6.11
CA ILE A 68 -9.22 -12.31 5.61
C ILE A 68 -9.76 -13.21 6.73
N ASN A 69 -9.18 -13.15 7.94
CA ASN A 69 -9.64 -13.92 9.09
C ASN A 69 -11.09 -13.56 9.46
N TRP A 70 -11.46 -12.27 9.39
CA TRP A 70 -12.85 -11.87 9.57
C TRP A 70 -13.74 -12.49 8.48
N LEU A 71 -13.34 -12.43 7.20
CA LEU A 71 -14.09 -13.02 6.09
C LEU A 71 -14.31 -14.53 6.23
N THR A 72 -13.32 -15.29 6.72
CA THR A 72 -13.41 -16.76 6.82
C THR A 72 -14.08 -17.25 8.10
N SER A 73 -14.16 -16.41 9.15
CA SER A 73 -14.76 -16.78 10.44
C SER A 73 -16.09 -16.11 10.74
N THR A 74 -16.50 -15.12 9.94
CA THR A 74 -17.75 -14.39 10.14
C THR A 74 -18.97 -15.28 9.93
N THR A 75 -19.97 -15.09 10.77
CA THR A 75 -21.31 -15.69 10.65
C THR A 75 -22.33 -14.69 10.09
N ALA A 76 -21.89 -13.48 9.73
CA ALA A 76 -22.75 -12.46 9.16
C ALA A 76 -23.21 -12.83 7.75
N ASP A 77 -24.39 -12.33 7.37
CA ASP A 77 -24.94 -12.48 6.02
C ASP A 77 -24.15 -11.61 5.01
N LEU A 78 -23.23 -12.24 4.28
CA LEU A 78 -22.39 -11.61 3.25
C LEU A 78 -23.18 -11.19 1.98
N THR A 79 -24.50 -11.36 1.95
CA THR A 79 -25.33 -10.77 0.89
C THR A 79 -25.70 -9.32 1.19
N LYS A 80 -25.45 -8.82 2.41
CA LYS A 80 -25.76 -7.47 2.86
C LYS A 80 -24.52 -6.78 3.44
N ASP A 81 -24.55 -5.46 3.44
CA ASP A 81 -23.47 -4.67 4.04
C ASP A 81 -23.40 -4.90 5.55
N VAL A 82 -22.18 -5.01 6.06
CA VAL A 82 -21.87 -5.09 7.50
C VAL A 82 -20.91 -3.94 7.80
N ALA A 83 -21.44 -2.72 7.72
CA ALA A 83 -20.66 -1.49 7.79
C ALA A 83 -19.82 -1.37 9.08
N ASN A 84 -20.28 -1.93 10.20
CA ASN A 84 -19.52 -1.94 11.46
C ASN A 84 -18.21 -2.73 11.37
N SER A 85 -18.14 -3.72 10.49
CA SER A 85 -16.93 -4.51 10.22
C SER A 85 -16.21 -4.06 8.94
N GLY A 86 -16.58 -2.91 8.38
CA GLY A 86 -16.01 -2.41 7.14
C GLY A 86 -16.30 -3.30 5.93
N TYR A 87 -17.41 -4.04 5.92
CA TYR A 87 -17.76 -4.94 4.82
C TYR A 87 -18.94 -4.42 4.00
N TYR A 88 -18.80 -4.46 2.68
CA TYR A 88 -19.80 -4.07 1.70
C TYR A 88 -20.01 -5.19 0.68
N ALA A 89 -21.27 -5.56 0.46
CA ALA A 89 -21.67 -6.71 -0.35
C ALA A 89 -21.64 -6.46 -1.87
N GLN A 90 -21.13 -5.31 -2.30
CA GLN A 90 -20.95 -4.91 -3.70
C GLN A 90 -19.61 -4.19 -3.91
N ALA A 91 -19.19 -4.05 -5.18
CA ALA A 91 -17.86 -3.54 -5.54
C ALA A 91 -17.66 -2.07 -5.17
N ASN A 92 -18.75 -1.29 -5.14
CA ASN A 92 -18.76 0.11 -4.74
C ASN A 92 -17.78 0.97 -5.58
N ASP A 93 -17.92 0.94 -6.90
CA ASP A 93 -17.00 1.60 -7.85
C ASP A 93 -16.98 3.14 -7.75
N ASP A 94 -18.03 3.73 -7.18
CA ASP A 94 -18.12 5.18 -6.90
C ASP A 94 -17.44 5.60 -5.60
N VAL A 95 -16.92 4.64 -4.83
CA VAL A 95 -16.19 4.92 -3.59
C VAL A 95 -14.75 5.27 -3.91
N ASP A 96 -14.38 6.48 -3.53
CA ASP A 96 -13.00 6.95 -3.54
C ASP A 96 -12.36 6.67 -2.18
N VAL A 97 -11.51 5.64 -2.14
CA VAL A 97 -10.83 5.18 -0.94
C VAL A 97 -9.68 6.10 -0.50
N ILE A 98 -9.19 6.99 -1.37
CA ILE A 98 -8.06 7.88 -1.09
C ILE A 98 -8.52 9.34 -0.95
N ALA A 99 -9.72 9.68 -1.43
CA ALA A 99 -10.27 11.03 -1.54
C ALA A 99 -9.49 11.94 -2.51
N THR A 100 -9.19 11.44 -3.70
CA THR A 100 -8.53 12.20 -4.78
C THR A 100 -9.52 13.09 -5.50
N THR A 101 -9.69 14.33 -5.02
CA THR A 101 -10.29 15.51 -5.70
C THR A 101 -11.44 15.26 -6.72
N GLY A 102 -12.28 14.23 -6.54
CA GLY A 102 -13.39 13.89 -7.43
C GLY A 102 -14.70 14.44 -6.90
N GLU A 103 -15.44 15.18 -7.75
CA GLU A 103 -16.80 15.59 -7.44
C GLU A 103 -17.74 14.38 -7.43
N ASN A 104 -18.80 14.44 -6.62
CA ASN A 104 -19.84 13.41 -6.53
C ASN A 104 -19.33 12.00 -6.15
N LYS A 105 -18.24 11.91 -5.38
CA LYS A 105 -17.69 10.63 -4.91
C LYS A 105 -18.11 10.28 -3.50
N GLN A 106 -18.26 8.99 -3.22
CA GLN A 106 -18.43 8.50 -1.86
C GLN A 106 -17.07 8.31 -1.22
N LEU A 107 -16.87 8.86 -0.02
CA LEU A 107 -15.60 8.80 0.70
C LEU A 107 -15.66 7.78 1.84
N VAL A 108 -14.50 7.17 2.12
CA VAL A 108 -14.31 6.28 3.26
C VAL A 108 -13.97 7.09 4.51
N ASN A 109 -14.77 6.98 5.57
CA ASN A 109 -14.55 7.64 6.85
C ASN A 109 -13.41 7.00 7.64
N TRP A 110 -12.17 7.10 7.16
CA TRP A 110 -11.02 6.41 7.75
C TRP A 110 -10.77 6.73 9.23
N ASN A 111 -11.03 7.96 9.64
CA ASN A 111 -10.82 8.42 11.01
C ASN A 111 -12.09 8.35 11.88
N LEU A 112 -13.20 7.87 11.33
CA LEU A 112 -14.52 7.88 11.99
C LEU A 112 -14.98 9.28 12.42
N ASP A 113 -14.49 10.33 11.76
CA ASP A 113 -14.71 11.74 12.11
C ASP A 113 -15.61 12.50 11.13
N GLY A 114 -16.14 11.79 10.12
CA GLY A 114 -16.94 12.38 9.04
C GLY A 114 -16.09 12.83 7.85
N CYS A 115 -14.95 12.15 7.60
CA CYS A 115 -14.01 12.45 6.53
C CYS A 115 -13.45 13.87 6.61
N LYS A 116 -13.11 14.36 7.81
CA LYS A 116 -12.55 15.72 7.98
C LYS A 116 -11.21 15.92 7.26
N TYR A 117 -10.52 14.82 6.96
CA TYR A 117 -9.28 14.83 6.20
C TYR A 117 -9.51 15.19 4.71
N ALA A 118 -10.74 15.03 4.20
CA ALA A 118 -11.06 15.33 2.81
C ALA A 118 -11.46 16.79 2.65
N LEU A 119 -11.05 17.40 1.53
CA LEU A 119 -11.54 18.72 1.15
C LEU A 119 -13.05 18.65 0.87
N SER A 120 -13.81 19.66 1.30
CA SER A 120 -15.25 19.71 1.02
C SER A 120 -15.46 19.87 -0.48
N MET A 121 -15.88 18.80 -1.14
CA MET A 121 -16.14 18.77 -2.58
C MET A 121 -17.64 18.74 -2.84
N THR A 122 -18.07 19.43 -3.90
CA THR A 122 -19.47 19.46 -4.30
C THR A 122 -19.97 18.04 -4.56
N GLY A 123 -21.05 17.65 -3.87
CA GLY A 123 -21.73 16.36 -4.04
C GLY A 123 -21.03 15.15 -3.44
N SER A 124 -19.83 15.28 -2.87
CA SER A 124 -19.15 14.15 -2.23
C SER A 124 -19.71 13.87 -0.83
N THR A 125 -19.86 12.59 -0.46
CA THR A 125 -20.47 12.20 0.82
C THR A 125 -19.60 11.22 1.59
N CYS A 126 -19.46 11.41 2.90
CA CYS A 126 -18.72 10.53 3.79
C CYS A 126 -19.64 9.46 4.39
N LYS A 127 -19.95 8.42 3.60
CA LYS A 127 -20.92 7.38 4.01
C LYS A 127 -20.29 6.02 4.27
N VAL A 128 -19.10 5.78 3.72
CA VAL A 128 -18.48 4.47 3.79
C VAL A 128 -17.66 4.36 5.07
N ARG A 129 -18.11 3.54 6.00
CA ARG A 129 -17.41 3.24 7.26
C ARG A 129 -16.42 2.08 7.06
N PRO A 130 -15.13 2.23 7.42
CA PRO A 130 -14.20 1.11 7.50
C PRO A 130 -14.39 0.32 8.81
N ALA A 131 -13.69 -0.80 8.94
CA ALA A 131 -13.55 -1.49 10.21
C ALA A 131 -12.87 -0.58 11.26
N ASP A 132 -13.15 -0.86 12.54
CA ASP A 132 -12.55 -0.12 13.64
C ASP A 132 -11.02 -0.15 13.60
N PRO A 133 -10.35 0.95 13.99
CA PRO A 133 -8.90 1.04 13.95
C PRO A 133 -8.26 0.04 14.90
N THR A 134 -7.28 -0.70 14.40
CA THR A 134 -6.48 -1.64 15.19
C THR A 134 -5.02 -1.22 15.19
N PRO A 135 -4.35 -1.15 16.36
CA PRO A 135 -2.91 -0.89 16.40
C PRO A 135 -2.12 -2.14 15.99
N ILE A 136 -1.15 -1.98 15.09
CA ILE A 136 -0.20 -3.02 14.69
C ILE A 136 1.20 -2.39 14.68
N ASN A 137 2.12 -2.90 15.51
CA ASN A 137 3.49 -2.39 15.63
C ASN A 137 3.58 -0.85 15.83
N GLY A 138 2.61 -0.25 16.53
CA GLY A 138 2.55 1.19 16.78
C GLY A 138 1.92 2.03 15.66
N ALA A 139 1.69 1.45 14.48
CA ALA A 139 0.87 2.07 13.44
C ALA A 139 -0.62 1.77 13.68
N THR A 140 -1.48 2.70 13.26
CA THR A 140 -2.93 2.50 13.27
C THR A 140 -3.37 1.96 11.92
N THR A 141 -4.09 0.84 11.90
CA THR A 141 -4.57 0.22 10.67
C THR A 141 -6.08 0.11 10.66
N ASN A 142 -6.68 0.36 9.50
CA ASN A 142 -8.10 0.14 9.24
C ASN A 142 -8.23 -0.56 7.90
N TYR A 143 -9.29 -1.33 7.72
CA TYR A 143 -9.56 -1.96 6.43
C TYR A 143 -11.02 -1.78 6.01
N ILE A 144 -11.24 -1.94 4.73
CA ILE A 144 -12.55 -2.08 4.10
C ILE A 144 -12.52 -3.26 3.14
N ILE A 145 -13.63 -3.97 3.06
CA ILE A 145 -13.81 -5.15 2.25
C ILE A 145 -14.98 -4.91 1.32
N PHE A 146 -14.71 -4.97 0.02
CA PHE A 146 -15.72 -4.94 -1.02
C PHE A 146 -15.84 -6.32 -1.62
N ARG A 147 -17.03 -6.92 -1.55
CA ARG A 147 -17.34 -8.08 -2.36
C ARG A 147 -17.49 -7.63 -3.81
N LEU A 148 -16.76 -8.23 -4.74
CA LEU A 148 -16.74 -7.80 -6.13
C LEU A 148 -18.01 -8.26 -6.89
N CYS A 149 -19.15 -7.77 -6.45
CA CYS A 149 -20.47 -7.97 -7.06
C CYS A 149 -21.03 -6.64 -7.55
N ALA A 150 -21.87 -6.68 -8.58
CA ALA A 150 -22.53 -5.50 -9.15
C ALA A 150 -23.56 -4.89 -8.18
N SER A 151 -24.16 -5.69 -7.30
CA SER A 151 -25.14 -5.23 -6.32
C SER A 151 -25.12 -6.09 -5.06
N THR A 152 -25.76 -5.60 -3.99
CA THR A 152 -26.03 -6.41 -2.80
C THR A 152 -26.98 -7.56 -3.14
N GLY A 153 -26.92 -8.68 -2.41
CA GLY A 153 -27.78 -9.84 -2.62
C GLY A 153 -27.01 -11.14 -2.88
N GLY A 154 -27.74 -12.22 -3.18
CA GLY A 154 -27.14 -13.53 -3.43
C GLY A 154 -26.28 -13.55 -4.70
N SER A 155 -25.19 -14.32 -4.70
CA SER A 155 -24.34 -14.51 -5.91
C SER A 155 -25.00 -15.34 -7.02
N ASN A 156 -26.17 -15.89 -6.75
CA ASN A 156 -26.97 -16.71 -7.65
C ASN A 156 -28.21 -15.96 -8.14
N ASP A 157 -28.40 -14.72 -7.69
CA ASP A 157 -29.46 -13.86 -8.23
C ASP A 157 -29.12 -13.51 -9.68
N THR A 158 -30.10 -13.69 -10.57
CA THR A 158 -29.93 -13.47 -12.02
C THR A 158 -29.57 -12.02 -12.34
N ALA A 159 -29.93 -11.08 -11.45
CA ALA A 159 -29.58 -9.66 -11.60
C ALA A 159 -28.24 -9.27 -10.96
N ASN A 160 -27.58 -10.17 -10.21
CA ASN A 160 -26.34 -9.85 -9.48
C ASN A 160 -25.12 -10.57 -10.05
N SER A 161 -24.37 -9.87 -10.90
CA SER A 161 -23.11 -10.38 -11.44
C SER A 161 -21.98 -10.19 -10.42
N CYS A 162 -21.31 -11.29 -10.06
CA CYS A 162 -20.13 -11.26 -9.18
C CYS A 162 -18.90 -11.79 -9.90
N ALA A 163 -17.75 -11.17 -9.65
CA ALA A 163 -16.45 -11.69 -10.04
C ALA A 163 -16.18 -12.99 -9.27
N LYS A 164 -15.94 -14.07 -10.01
CA LYS A 164 -15.68 -15.42 -9.50
C LYS A 164 -14.44 -15.99 -10.22
N PRO A 165 -13.67 -16.88 -9.60
CA PRO A 165 -12.56 -17.53 -10.28
C PRO A 165 -13.04 -18.31 -11.49
N LEU A 166 -12.21 -18.38 -12.53
CA LEU A 166 -12.46 -19.20 -13.70
C LEU A 166 -12.34 -20.68 -13.30
N ASN A 167 -13.48 -21.28 -12.95
CA ASN A 167 -13.67 -22.73 -12.85
C ASN A 167 -12.89 -23.44 -11.71
N THR A 168 -13.52 -23.57 -10.54
CA THR A 168 -13.21 -24.63 -9.58
C THR A 168 -14.47 -25.42 -9.29
N THR A 169 -14.83 -26.35 -10.17
CA THR A 169 -15.97 -27.27 -9.95
C THR A 169 -15.64 -28.30 -8.87
N ASN A 170 -15.52 -27.86 -7.61
CA ASN A 170 -15.71 -28.73 -6.47
C ASN A 170 -17.22 -28.82 -6.19
N SER A 171 -17.94 -29.48 -7.09
CA SER A 171 -19.34 -29.84 -6.87
C SER A 171 -19.39 -30.84 -5.72
N THR A 172 -19.74 -30.37 -4.53
CA THR A 172 -20.06 -31.27 -3.41
C THR A 172 -21.52 -31.64 -3.51
N ALA A 173 -21.81 -32.93 -3.35
CA ALA A 173 -23.19 -33.37 -3.23
C ALA A 173 -23.68 -32.98 -1.82
N SER A 174 -24.52 -31.95 -1.73
CA SER A 174 -25.17 -31.52 -0.48
C SER A 174 -26.08 -32.60 0.09
N LYS A 175 -26.43 -33.61 -0.72
CA LYS A 175 -27.29 -34.74 -0.37
C LYS A 175 -26.67 -36.09 -0.75
N LYS A 176 -26.79 -37.08 0.15
CA LYS A 176 -26.40 -38.48 -0.07
C LYS A 176 -27.66 -39.34 -0.33
N GLY A 177 -27.65 -40.23 -1.33
CA GLY A 177 -28.80 -41.11 -1.63
C GLY A 177 -29.05 -41.38 -3.13
N LYS A 178 -30.20 -41.95 -3.51
CA LYS A 178 -30.59 -42.19 -4.91
C LYS A 178 -30.85 -40.88 -5.67
N LEU A 179 -30.53 -40.82 -6.97
CA LEU A 179 -30.85 -39.67 -7.81
C LEU A 179 -32.37 -39.61 -7.98
N ASP A 180 -32.99 -38.49 -7.60
CA ASP A 180 -34.42 -38.24 -7.74
C ASP A 180 -34.60 -36.97 -8.58
N TYR A 181 -35.46 -37.03 -9.60
CA TYR A 181 -35.70 -35.92 -10.52
C TYR A 181 -36.51 -34.78 -9.86
N SER A 182 -37.17 -35.06 -8.72
CA SER A 182 -37.92 -34.06 -7.96
C SER A 182 -37.04 -33.20 -7.03
N ASP A 183 -35.75 -33.51 -6.91
CA ASP A 183 -34.85 -32.84 -5.97
C ASP A 183 -33.96 -31.80 -6.68
N TYR A 184 -34.23 -30.52 -6.47
CA TYR A 184 -33.74 -29.45 -7.35
C TYR A 184 -32.32 -28.92 -7.07
N GLU A 185 -31.61 -29.36 -6.02
CA GLU A 185 -30.26 -28.82 -5.69
C GLU A 185 -29.33 -29.84 -5.05
N ARG A 186 -29.05 -30.95 -5.76
CA ARG A 186 -28.20 -32.03 -5.23
C ARG A 186 -26.70 -31.73 -5.29
N PHE A 187 -26.25 -30.94 -6.26
CA PHE A 187 -24.87 -30.53 -6.41
C PHE A 187 -24.80 -29.01 -6.29
N THR A 188 -24.15 -28.52 -5.23
CA THR A 188 -23.94 -27.09 -5.04
C THR A 188 -22.51 -26.77 -5.44
N SER A 189 -22.33 -25.94 -6.46
CA SER A 189 -21.04 -25.31 -6.73
C SER A 189 -20.91 -24.12 -5.79
N VAL A 190 -20.05 -24.23 -4.79
CA VAL A 190 -19.65 -23.09 -3.96
C VAL A 190 -18.47 -22.43 -4.69
N ASN A 191 -18.75 -21.69 -5.77
CA ASN A 191 -17.75 -20.80 -6.32
C ASN A 191 -17.66 -19.58 -5.40
N GLY A 192 -16.59 -19.52 -4.61
CA GLY A 192 -16.24 -18.33 -3.84
C GLY A 192 -16.19 -17.10 -4.74
N VAL A 193 -16.74 -15.99 -4.27
CA VAL A 193 -16.61 -14.70 -4.97
C VAL A 193 -15.28 -14.06 -4.63
N TYR A 194 -14.79 -13.18 -5.51
CA TYR A 194 -13.66 -12.33 -5.18
C TYR A 194 -14.08 -11.19 -4.22
N TYR A 195 -13.17 -10.86 -3.33
CA TYR A 195 -13.24 -9.73 -2.41
C TYR A 195 -12.03 -8.84 -2.63
N ARG A 196 -12.25 -7.54 -2.73
CA ARG A 196 -11.22 -6.51 -2.72
C ARG A 196 -11.10 -5.94 -1.31
N ILE A 197 -9.94 -6.13 -0.70
CA ILE A 197 -9.61 -5.60 0.62
C ILE A 197 -8.71 -4.39 0.41
N VAL A 198 -9.11 -3.23 0.94
CA VAL A 198 -8.27 -2.03 0.98
C VAL A 198 -7.91 -1.74 2.43
N VAL A 199 -6.62 -1.67 2.70
CA VAL A 199 -6.07 -1.36 4.02
C VAL A 199 -5.46 0.02 3.99
N ARG A 200 -5.77 0.83 4.99
CA ARG A 200 -5.07 2.07 5.31
C ARG A 200 -4.18 1.86 6.52
N VAL A 201 -2.92 2.24 6.39
CA VAL A 201 -1.94 2.26 7.48
C VAL A 201 -1.55 3.70 7.75
N VAL A 202 -1.62 4.13 9.01
CA VAL A 202 -1.12 5.43 9.48
C VAL A 202 -0.01 5.17 10.48
N ASP A 203 1.21 5.57 10.13
CA ASP A 203 2.37 5.40 11.00
C ASP A 203 2.40 6.44 12.15
N PRO A 204 3.27 6.27 13.17
CA PRO A 204 3.43 7.25 14.25
C PRO A 204 3.89 8.64 13.79
N ARG A 205 4.41 8.77 12.56
CA ARG A 205 4.87 10.03 11.95
C ARG A 205 3.80 10.66 11.04
N GLN A 206 2.57 10.15 11.07
CA GLN A 206 1.44 10.59 10.25
C GLN A 206 1.59 10.33 8.75
N THR A 207 2.50 9.45 8.34
CA THR A 207 2.53 8.93 6.97
C THR A 207 1.36 7.98 6.78
N THR A 208 0.58 8.19 5.72
CA THR A 208 -0.50 7.29 5.33
C THR A 208 -0.10 6.47 4.12
N SER A 209 -0.33 5.15 4.18
CA SER A 209 -0.17 4.23 3.06
C SER A 209 -1.47 3.46 2.83
N PHE A 210 -1.74 3.12 1.57
CA PHE A 210 -2.87 2.29 1.17
C PHE A 210 -2.36 1.06 0.44
N VAL A 211 -2.92 -0.10 0.78
CA VAL A 211 -2.64 -1.38 0.12
C VAL A 211 -3.95 -2.02 -0.27
N GLU A 212 -4.02 -2.50 -1.51
CA GLU A 212 -5.17 -3.24 -2.03
C GLU A 212 -4.79 -4.70 -2.28
N THR A 213 -5.66 -5.62 -1.92
CA THR A 213 -5.48 -7.06 -2.16
C THR A 213 -6.80 -7.68 -2.59
N ILE A 214 -6.77 -8.47 -3.67
CA ILE A 214 -7.93 -9.24 -4.11
C ILE A 214 -7.75 -10.69 -3.67
N VAL A 215 -8.76 -11.22 -2.97
CA VAL A 215 -8.78 -12.60 -2.45
C VAL A 215 -10.06 -13.31 -2.88
N HIS A 216 -10.04 -14.63 -2.91
CA HIS A 216 -11.25 -15.45 -2.94
C HIS A 216 -11.21 -16.39 -1.73
N ILE A 217 -12.39 -16.69 -1.18
CA ILE A 217 -12.59 -17.59 -0.05
C ILE A 217 -13.67 -18.61 -0.35
#